data_AF-A0A958AL21-F1
#
_entry.id   AF-A0A958AL21-F1
#
_cell.length_a   1.000
_cell.length_b   1.000
_cell.length_c   1.000
_cell.angle_alpha   90.00
_cell.angle_beta   90.00
_cell.angle_gamma   90.00
#
_symmetry.space_group_name_H-M   'P 1'
#
loop_
_entity.id
_entity.type
_entity.pdbx_description
1 polymer ?
#
loop_
_entity_poly.entity_id
_entity_poly.type
_entity_poly.pdbx_seq_one_letter_code
_entity_poly.pdbx_strand_id
1 'polypeptide(L)'
;HYGVSSYAHGTGTSGGLTPAAKSLLEAMAQLGMLLDLTHIADEGFWQALAIFDGPVLASHQNCRALVPGERQFSDEQLRAIIERSGVIGVSMDTWMLYRASNLDWAKAGITERRELFPRAAVTLADVADHIDHICQLAGNADHAAIGGDTDGQGGVEG
;
A
#
# COMPACT_ATOMS: atom_id res chain seq x y z
N HIS A 1 5.10 2.95 -8.32
CA HIS A 1 5.69 1.66 -7.89
C HIS A 1 6.94 1.96 -7.06
N TYR A 2 8.16 1.47 -7.39
CA TYR A 2 9.38 1.87 -6.68
C TYR A 2 10.07 3.07 -7.32
N GLY A 3 10.72 3.90 -6.51
CA GLY A 3 11.49 5.04 -7.02
C GLY A 3 10.61 6.22 -7.46
N VAL A 4 11.23 7.16 -8.17
CA VAL A 4 10.53 8.33 -8.74
C VAL A 4 10.11 8.02 -10.17
N SER A 5 8.82 8.18 -10.45
CA SER A 5 8.25 8.06 -11.79
C SER A 5 8.12 9.43 -12.46
N SER A 6 7.62 9.46 -13.70
CA SER A 6 7.28 10.72 -14.37
C SER A 6 6.22 11.55 -13.64
N TYR A 7 5.41 10.93 -12.77
CA TYR A 7 4.24 11.56 -12.16
C TYR A 7 4.33 11.69 -10.63
N ALA A 8 5.06 10.82 -9.95
CA ALA A 8 5.10 10.83 -8.50
C ALA A 8 6.34 10.13 -7.94
N HIS A 9 6.71 10.54 -6.73
CA HIS A 9 7.54 9.76 -5.83
C HIS A 9 6.76 8.54 -5.35
N GLY A 10 7.40 7.39 -5.43
CA GLY A 10 6.84 6.11 -4.99
C GLY A 10 7.62 5.48 -3.86
N THR A 11 7.31 4.22 -3.61
CA THR A 11 7.90 3.38 -2.59
C THR A 11 9.42 3.48 -2.53
N GLY A 12 9.94 3.71 -1.32
CA GLY A 12 11.38 3.85 -1.06
C GLY A 12 11.95 5.24 -1.39
N THR A 13 11.09 6.24 -1.63
CA THR A 13 11.50 7.63 -1.86
C THR A 13 10.72 8.59 -0.97
N SER A 14 11.21 9.82 -0.82
CA SER A 14 10.49 10.90 -0.16
C SER A 14 10.19 12.01 -1.16
N GLY A 15 8.93 12.44 -1.23
CA GLY A 15 8.49 13.54 -2.09
C GLY A 15 7.05 13.37 -2.55
N GLY A 16 6.56 14.35 -3.30
CA GLY A 16 5.18 14.42 -3.77
C GLY A 16 4.97 14.04 -5.23
N LEU A 17 3.92 14.60 -5.80
CA LEU A 17 3.62 14.57 -7.22
C LEU A 17 4.57 15.47 -8.02
N THR A 18 4.87 15.07 -9.25
CA THR A 18 5.54 15.96 -10.22
C THR A 18 4.51 16.91 -10.85
N PRO A 19 4.93 18.01 -11.50
CA PRO A 19 4.00 18.93 -12.17
C PRO A 19 3.08 18.27 -13.21
N ALA A 20 3.53 17.19 -13.86
CA ALA A 20 2.75 16.49 -14.87
C ALA A 20 1.59 15.67 -14.29
N ALA A 21 1.60 15.36 -12.99
CA ALA A 21 0.59 14.53 -12.35
C ALA A 21 -0.78 15.18 -12.31
N LYS A 22 -0.84 16.51 -12.14
CA LYS A 22 -2.11 17.24 -12.02
C LYS A 22 -3.01 17.00 -13.23
N SER A 23 -2.49 17.21 -14.44
CA SER A 23 -3.28 16.99 -15.67
C SER A 23 -3.65 15.52 -15.89
N LEU A 24 -2.81 14.58 -15.43
CA LEU A 24 -3.15 13.15 -15.47
C LEU A 24 -4.33 12.83 -14.55
N LEU A 25 -4.28 13.31 -13.30
CA LEU A 25 -5.35 13.08 -12.32
C LEU A 25 -6.67 13.71 -12.76
N GLU A 26 -6.64 14.94 -13.29
CA GLU A 26 -7.82 15.61 -13.85
C GLU A 26 -8.42 14.80 -15.01
N ALA A 27 -7.58 14.27 -15.91
CA ALA A 27 -8.05 13.43 -17.02
C ALA A 27 -8.63 12.09 -16.54
N MET A 28 -8.00 11.45 -15.55
CA MET A 28 -8.52 10.23 -14.93
C MET A 28 -9.90 10.46 -14.31
N ALA A 29 -10.08 11.57 -13.60
CA ALA A 29 -11.35 11.94 -12.97
C ALA A 29 -12.44 12.17 -14.03
N GLN A 30 -12.13 12.91 -15.11
CA GLN A 30 -13.05 13.14 -16.22
C GLN A 30 -13.50 11.85 -16.92
N LEU A 31 -12.63 10.84 -16.96
CA LEU A 31 -12.91 9.53 -17.56
C LEU A 31 -13.61 8.56 -16.61
N GLY A 32 -13.82 8.93 -15.34
CA GLY A 32 -14.38 8.04 -14.33
C GLY A 32 -13.45 6.86 -13.99
N MET A 33 -12.13 7.04 -14.17
CA MET A 33 -11.14 6.04 -13.79
C MET A 33 -10.99 5.96 -12.27
N LEU A 34 -10.55 4.80 -11.79
CA LEU A 34 -10.15 4.61 -10.40
C LEU A 34 -8.69 5.07 -10.23
N LEU A 35 -8.40 5.70 -9.09
CA LEU A 35 -7.03 5.97 -8.68
C LEU A 35 -6.59 4.93 -7.63
N ASP A 36 -5.65 4.08 -8.00
CA ASP A 36 -4.95 3.21 -7.05
C ASP A 36 -3.80 3.99 -6.41
N LEU A 37 -3.85 4.10 -5.08
CA LEU A 37 -2.88 4.83 -4.28
C LEU A 37 -1.69 3.95 -3.88
N THR A 38 -1.74 2.65 -4.16
CA THR A 38 -0.66 1.73 -3.77
C THR A 38 0.68 2.20 -4.34
N HIS A 39 1.73 2.09 -3.52
CA HIS A 39 3.08 2.57 -3.78
C HIS A 39 3.33 4.07 -3.76
N ILE A 40 2.33 4.94 -3.70
CA ILE A 40 2.61 6.37 -3.66
C ILE A 40 3.29 6.75 -2.34
N ALA A 41 4.28 7.64 -2.40
CA ALA A 41 4.90 8.16 -1.19
C ALA A 41 3.93 9.02 -0.38
N ASP A 42 4.16 9.16 0.94
CA ASP A 42 3.23 9.83 1.86
C ASP A 42 2.82 11.25 1.42
N GLU A 43 3.76 12.08 0.97
CA GLU A 43 3.44 13.42 0.48
C GLU A 43 2.60 13.36 -0.82
N GLY A 44 2.96 12.45 -1.73
CA GLY A 44 2.24 12.21 -2.97
C GLY A 44 0.81 11.75 -2.73
N PHE A 45 0.59 10.90 -1.71
CA PHE A 45 -0.74 10.43 -1.29
C PHE A 45 -1.68 11.61 -1.02
N TRP A 46 -1.28 12.53 -0.14
CA TRP A 46 -2.12 13.66 0.25
C TRP A 46 -2.32 14.65 -0.89
N GLN A 47 -1.29 14.90 -1.70
CA GLN A 47 -1.40 15.73 -2.89
C GLN A 47 -2.34 15.12 -3.94
N ALA A 48 -2.30 13.81 -4.13
CA ALA A 48 -3.20 13.11 -5.04
C ALA A 48 -4.65 13.23 -4.59
N LEU A 49 -4.94 13.03 -3.31
CA LEU A 49 -6.29 13.20 -2.75
C LEU A 49 -6.79 14.65 -2.81
N ALA A 50 -5.88 15.64 -2.74
CA ALA A 50 -6.26 17.05 -2.88
C ALA A 50 -6.65 17.44 -4.31
N ILE A 51 -6.21 16.68 -5.33
CA ILE A 51 -6.46 16.97 -6.75
C ILE A 51 -7.56 16.07 -7.32
N PHE A 52 -7.55 14.79 -6.97
CA PHE A 52 -8.39 13.77 -7.56
C PHE A 52 -9.66 13.53 -6.73
N ASP A 53 -10.81 13.93 -7.25
CA ASP A 53 -12.13 13.83 -6.61
C ASP A 53 -12.92 12.56 -7.01
N GLY A 54 -12.37 11.73 -7.88
CA GLY A 54 -12.93 10.43 -8.29
C GLY A 54 -12.68 9.26 -7.31
N PRO A 55 -13.21 8.06 -7.57
CA PRO A 55 -13.10 6.93 -6.65
C PRO A 55 -11.65 6.42 -6.49
N VAL A 56 -11.27 6.07 -5.26
CA VAL A 56 -9.93 5.60 -4.89
C VAL A 56 -9.93 4.18 -4.37
N LEU A 57 -8.79 3.50 -4.49
CA LEU A 57 -8.52 2.23 -3.83
C LEU A 57 -7.03 2.12 -3.46
N ALA A 58 -6.71 1.13 -2.65
CA ALA A 58 -5.34 0.63 -2.51
C ALA A 58 -5.37 -0.87 -2.82
N SER A 59 -4.85 -1.26 -3.99
CA SER A 59 -5.03 -2.61 -4.53
C SER A 59 -4.30 -3.70 -3.76
N HIS A 60 -3.13 -3.39 -3.19
CA HIS A 60 -2.29 -4.32 -2.45
C HIS A 60 -1.46 -3.57 -1.41
N GLN A 61 -2.06 -3.31 -0.26
CA GLN A 61 -1.55 -2.46 0.78
C GLN A 61 -1.86 -2.97 2.19
N ASN A 62 -0.92 -2.75 3.09
CA ASN A 62 -0.99 -3.19 4.49
C ASN A 62 -0.86 -2.01 5.46
N CYS A 63 -1.04 -2.30 6.74
CA CYS A 63 -1.14 -1.33 7.83
C CYS A 63 0.22 -1.04 8.47
N ARG A 64 0.64 0.22 8.50
CA ARG A 64 1.90 0.66 9.11
C ARG A 64 1.93 0.47 10.62
N ALA A 65 0.76 0.50 11.28
CA ALA A 65 0.62 0.23 12.71
C ALA A 65 1.03 -1.20 13.10
N LEU A 66 0.93 -2.16 12.17
CA LEU A 66 1.21 -3.57 12.41
C LEU A 66 2.61 -3.99 11.94
N VAL A 67 3.02 -3.48 10.78
CA VAL A 67 4.37 -3.67 10.22
C VAL A 67 4.89 -2.29 9.81
N PRO A 68 5.92 -1.75 10.50
CA PRO A 68 6.47 -0.44 10.15
C PRO A 68 7.16 -0.44 8.78
N GLY A 69 6.98 0.64 8.03
CA GLY A 69 7.68 0.85 6.76
C GLY A 69 6.93 1.82 5.85
N GLU A 70 7.67 2.56 5.03
CA GLU A 70 7.10 3.57 4.12
C GLU A 70 6.16 2.93 3.07
N ARG A 71 6.41 1.67 2.70
CA ARG A 71 5.50 0.89 1.82
C ARG A 71 4.08 0.78 2.34
N GLN A 72 3.89 0.81 3.67
CA GLN A 72 2.64 0.54 4.37
C GLN A 72 1.93 1.88 4.65
N PHE A 73 0.60 1.91 4.70
CA PHE A 73 -0.12 3.16 5.01
C PHE A 73 -0.33 3.39 6.50
N SER A 74 -0.21 4.66 6.93
CA SER A 74 -0.63 5.09 8.27
C SER A 74 -2.14 4.96 8.44
N ASP A 75 -2.60 4.91 9.69
CA ASP A 75 -4.04 4.89 9.97
C ASP A 75 -4.76 6.13 9.43
N GLU A 76 -4.09 7.27 9.33
CA GLU A 76 -4.67 8.48 8.71
C GLU A 76 -4.88 8.29 7.20
N GLN A 77 -3.90 7.70 6.51
CA GLN A 77 -4.04 7.38 5.09
C GLN A 77 -5.13 6.33 4.86
N LEU A 78 -5.20 5.29 5.69
CA LEU A 78 -6.25 4.27 5.64
C LEU A 78 -7.64 4.89 5.84
N ARG A 79 -7.81 5.76 6.85
CA ARG A 79 -9.07 6.50 7.09
C ARG A 79 -9.43 7.38 5.90
N ALA A 80 -8.47 8.08 5.30
CA ALA A 80 -8.73 8.90 4.12
C ALA A 80 -9.25 8.09 2.93
N ILE A 81 -8.83 6.83 2.76
CA ILE A 81 -9.39 5.93 1.73
C ILE A 81 -10.82 5.51 2.12
N ILE A 82 -11.04 5.12 3.37
CA ILE A 82 -12.34 4.69 3.90
C ILE A 82 -13.39 5.80 3.77
N GLU A 83 -13.04 7.04 4.15
CA GLU A 83 -13.90 8.22 4.04
C GLU A 83 -14.33 8.50 2.60
N ARG A 84 -13.53 8.06 1.63
CA ARG A 84 -13.83 8.14 0.19
C ARG A 84 -14.54 6.91 -0.35
N SER A 85 -15.07 6.06 0.53
CA SER A 85 -15.70 4.78 0.20
C SER A 85 -14.78 3.83 -0.57
N GLY A 86 -13.46 4.01 -0.44
CA GLY A 86 -12.47 3.18 -1.11
C GLY A 86 -12.27 1.84 -0.42
N VAL A 87 -11.64 0.92 -1.14
CA VAL A 87 -11.33 -0.43 -0.67
C VAL A 87 -9.81 -0.62 -0.58
N ILE A 88 -9.37 -1.31 0.47
CA ILE A 88 -7.96 -1.60 0.75
C ILE A 88 -7.76 -3.12 0.67
N GLY A 89 -7.07 -3.56 -0.39
CA GLY A 89 -6.69 -4.96 -0.58
C GLY A 89 -5.43 -5.28 0.20
N VAL A 90 -5.51 -6.18 1.19
CA VAL A 90 -4.34 -6.60 1.98
C VAL A 90 -3.41 -7.47 1.14
N SER A 91 -2.13 -7.07 1.08
CA SER A 91 -1.07 -7.78 0.39
C SER A 91 -0.63 -9.02 1.16
N MET A 92 -0.40 -10.10 0.41
CA MET A 92 0.14 -11.36 0.91
C MET A 92 1.66 -11.45 0.76
N ASP A 93 2.33 -10.35 0.38
CA ASP A 93 3.78 -10.30 0.41
C ASP A 93 4.30 -10.49 1.84
N THR A 94 5.03 -11.57 2.03
CA THR A 94 5.68 -11.96 3.29
C THR A 94 6.45 -10.82 3.95
N TRP A 95 7.08 -9.92 3.20
CA TRP A 95 7.81 -8.78 3.76
C TRP A 95 6.88 -7.74 4.37
N MET A 96 5.72 -7.51 3.75
CA MET A 96 4.69 -6.58 4.21
C MET A 96 3.88 -7.13 5.40
N LEU A 97 4.12 -8.39 5.78
CA LEU A 97 3.47 -9.09 6.90
C LEU A 97 4.43 -9.43 8.04
N TYR A 98 5.75 -9.31 7.83
CA TYR A 98 6.72 -9.75 8.81
C TYR A 98 6.95 -8.72 9.93
N ARG A 99 6.48 -9.06 11.14
CA ARG A 99 6.54 -8.18 12.31
C ARG A 99 7.87 -8.23 13.08
N ALA A 100 8.65 -9.30 12.92
CA ALA A 100 9.63 -9.70 13.93
C ALA A 100 10.99 -8.97 13.88
N SER A 101 11.27 -8.15 12.86
CA SER A 101 12.66 -7.73 12.59
C SER A 101 12.97 -6.24 12.74
N ASN A 102 12.00 -5.36 13.02
CA ASN A 102 12.20 -3.90 12.91
C ASN A 102 12.88 -3.50 11.57
N LEU A 103 12.71 -4.33 10.55
CA LEU A 103 13.47 -4.23 9.31
C LEU A 103 12.80 -3.18 8.43
N ASP A 104 13.49 -2.06 8.25
CA ASP A 104 13.14 -1.09 7.23
C ASP A 104 13.53 -1.67 5.88
N TRP A 105 12.57 -2.32 5.20
CA TRP A 105 12.79 -2.99 3.92
C TRP A 105 13.33 -2.03 2.85
N ALA A 106 13.02 -0.71 2.94
CA ALA A 106 13.56 0.30 2.04
C ALA A 106 15.09 0.42 2.15
N LYS A 107 15.66 -0.02 3.28
CA LYS A 107 17.10 -0.04 3.56
C LYS A 107 17.72 -1.44 3.50
N ALA A 108 16.93 -2.51 3.58
CA ALA A 108 17.44 -3.87 3.76
C ALA A 108 18.09 -4.46 2.49
N GLY A 109 17.69 -4.00 1.29
CA GLY A 109 18.09 -4.63 0.04
C GLY A 109 17.50 -6.04 -0.11
N ILE A 110 17.27 -6.49 -1.34
CA ILE A 110 16.73 -7.82 -1.60
C ILE A 110 17.88 -8.83 -1.47
N THR A 111 18.11 -9.37 -0.26
CA THR A 111 19.03 -10.52 -0.06
C THR A 111 18.31 -11.84 -0.34
N GLU A 112 19.03 -12.97 -0.25
CA GLU A 112 18.40 -14.29 -0.38
C GLU A 112 17.32 -14.49 0.70
N ARG A 113 16.07 -14.56 0.23
CA ARG A 113 14.82 -14.42 1.01
C ARG A 113 14.65 -15.41 2.16
N ARG A 114 15.43 -16.49 2.22
CA ARG A 114 15.27 -17.55 3.22
C ARG A 114 16.09 -17.34 4.49
N GLU A 115 17.16 -16.55 4.44
CA GLU A 115 18.01 -16.33 5.64
C GLU A 115 17.34 -15.37 6.63
N LEU A 116 16.47 -14.48 6.13
CA LEU A 116 15.80 -13.46 6.93
C LEU A 116 14.40 -13.89 7.44
N PHE A 117 13.75 -14.86 6.78
CA PHE A 117 12.35 -15.26 7.07
C PHE A 117 12.23 -16.79 7.17
N PRO A 118 12.14 -17.34 8.39
CA PRO A 118 11.69 -18.72 8.56
C PRO A 118 10.29 -18.90 7.97
N ARG A 119 10.00 -20.03 7.30
CA ARG A 119 8.67 -20.30 6.72
C ARG A 119 7.51 -20.18 7.73
N ALA A 120 7.78 -20.42 9.00
CA ALA A 120 6.78 -20.33 10.08
C ALA A 120 6.58 -18.89 10.62
N ALA A 121 7.35 -17.91 10.15
CA ALA A 121 7.39 -16.58 10.73
C ALA A 121 6.30 -15.63 10.21
N VAL A 122 5.64 -15.99 9.11
CA VAL A 122 4.47 -15.30 8.55
C VAL A 122 3.40 -16.34 8.28
N THR A 123 2.17 -16.04 8.68
CA THR A 123 1.01 -16.93 8.60
C THR A 123 -0.19 -16.19 8.03
N LEU A 124 -1.27 -16.93 7.72
CA LEU A 124 -2.55 -16.31 7.36
C LEU A 124 -3.15 -15.48 8.50
N ALA A 125 -2.74 -15.70 9.75
CA ALA A 125 -3.16 -14.87 10.87
C ALA A 125 -2.62 -13.43 10.72
N ASP A 126 -1.41 -13.25 10.19
CA ASP A 126 -0.86 -11.92 9.96
C ASP A 126 -1.67 -11.16 8.90
N VAL A 127 -2.12 -11.85 7.84
CA VAL A 127 -3.06 -11.28 6.85
C VAL A 127 -4.38 -10.91 7.52
N ALA A 128 -4.92 -11.81 8.34
CA ALA A 128 -6.17 -11.59 9.05
C ALA A 128 -6.09 -10.39 10.01
N ASP A 129 -4.96 -10.19 10.70
CA ASP A 129 -4.75 -9.04 11.58
C ASP A 129 -4.80 -7.71 10.81
N HIS A 130 -4.24 -7.67 9.59
CA HIS A 130 -4.30 -6.49 8.73
C HIS A 130 -5.73 -6.19 8.27
N ILE A 131 -6.47 -7.22 7.87
CA ILE A 131 -7.89 -7.10 7.51
C ILE A 131 -8.69 -6.61 8.73
N ASP A 132 -8.48 -7.21 9.90
CA ASP A 132 -9.17 -6.85 11.13
C ASP A 132 -8.89 -5.41 11.55
N HIS A 133 -7.62 -4.95 11.45
CA HIS A 133 -7.27 -3.56 11.73
C HIS A 133 -8.01 -2.57 10.81
N ILE A 134 -8.12 -2.88 9.51
CA ILE A 134 -8.90 -2.05 8.56
C ILE A 134 -10.39 -2.05 8.96
N CYS A 135 -10.93 -3.22 9.31
CA CYS A 135 -12.31 -3.34 9.76
C CYS A 135 -12.59 -2.54 11.03
N GLN A 136 -11.65 -2.54 11.99
CA GLN A 136 -11.75 -1.75 13.23
C GLN A 136 -11.71 -0.25 12.95
N LEU A 137 -10.87 0.20 11.99
CA LEU A 137 -10.82 1.59 11.57
C LEU A 137 -12.11 2.03 10.87
N ALA A 138 -12.71 1.16 10.05
CA ALA A 138 -13.95 1.44 9.33
C ALA A 138 -15.22 1.28 10.19
N GLY A 139 -15.16 0.47 11.24
CA GLY A 139 -16.32 0.05 12.03
C GLY A 139 -17.20 -1.00 11.32
N ASN A 140 -16.76 -1.55 10.19
CA ASN A 140 -17.44 -2.57 9.38
C ASN A 140 -16.42 -3.30 8.49
N ALA A 141 -16.88 -4.23 7.64
CA ALA A 141 -16.01 -4.99 6.74
C ALA A 141 -15.99 -4.49 5.28
N ASP A 142 -16.67 -3.37 4.97
CA ASP A 142 -16.94 -2.95 3.59
C ASP A 142 -15.71 -2.40 2.86
N HIS A 143 -14.65 -2.06 3.61
CA HIS A 143 -13.44 -1.42 3.09
C HIS A 143 -12.21 -2.32 3.06
N ALA A 144 -12.33 -3.56 3.55
CA ALA A 144 -11.24 -4.51 3.57
C ALA A 144 -11.39 -5.55 2.44
N ALA A 145 -10.31 -5.82 1.72
CA ALA A 145 -10.26 -6.81 0.65
C ALA A 145 -8.95 -7.60 0.66
N ILE A 146 -8.81 -8.54 -0.27
CA ILE A 146 -7.56 -9.28 -0.52
C ILE A 146 -6.91 -8.71 -1.78
N GLY A 147 -5.65 -8.32 -1.66
CA GLY A 147 -4.83 -7.75 -2.72
C GLY A 147 -3.54 -8.53 -2.87
N GLY A 148 -3.61 -9.81 -3.24
CA GLY A 148 -2.56 -10.80 -2.98
C GLY A 148 -1.14 -10.51 -3.50
N ASP A 149 -0.95 -9.51 -4.38
CA ASP A 149 0.34 -9.17 -5.01
C ASP A 149 1.04 -10.41 -5.63
N THR A 150 0.22 -11.37 -6.08
CA THR A 150 0.67 -12.64 -6.66
C THR A 150 1.49 -12.36 -7.92
N ASP A 151 2.63 -13.04 -8.03
CA ASP A 151 3.63 -12.85 -9.10
C ASP A 151 4.30 -11.46 -9.14
N GLY A 152 3.85 -10.48 -8.34
CA GLY A 152 4.36 -9.10 -8.33
C GLY A 152 5.76 -8.95 -7.73
N GLN A 153 6.18 -9.90 -6.88
CA GLN A 153 7.51 -9.95 -6.29
C GLN A 153 8.17 -11.31 -6.46
N GLY A 154 7.98 -12.00 -7.59
CA GLY A 154 8.72 -13.23 -7.89
C GLY A 154 8.25 -14.45 -7.10
N GLY A 155 6.92 -14.62 -6.97
CA GLY A 155 6.32 -15.90 -6.63
C GLY A 155 6.52 -16.90 -7.76
N VAL A 156 7.73 -17.43 -7.92
CA VAL A 156 8.02 -18.48 -8.91
C VAL A 156 7.72 -19.88 -8.39
N GLU A 157 7.48 -20.04 -7.08
CA GLU A 157 7.11 -21.32 -6.49
C GLU A 157 6.08 -21.12 -5.37
N GLY A 158 4.85 -21.51 -5.65
CA GLY A 158 3.87 -21.92 -4.64
C GLY A 158 4.20 -23.29 -4.06
#